data_AF-A0A511WVG1-F1
#
_entry.id   AF-A0A511WVG1-F1
#
_cell.length_a   1.000
_cell.length_b   1.000
_cell.length_c   1.000
_cell.angle_alpha   90.00
_cell.angle_beta   90.00
_cell.angle_gamma   90.00
#
_symmetry.space_group_name_H-M   'P 1'
#
loop_
_entity.id
_entity.type
_entity.pdbx_description
1 polymer ?
#
loop_
_entity_poly.entity_id
_entity_poly.type
_entity_poly.pdbx_seq_one_letter_code
_entity_poly.pdbx_strand_id
1 'polypeptide(L)' 'MHGLMINEQERREIEYLLKREMEEITFDLGDHRIDQGLKKAMEERYDVLFQIFRRFATREECLQYMPRKKKQN' A
#
# COMPACT_ATOMS: atom_id res chain seq x y z
N MET A 1 12.22 -12.50 -9.60
CA MET A 1 11.99 -11.04 -9.60
C MET A 1 12.02 -10.57 -11.05
N HIS A 2 10.99 -9.86 -11.51
CA HIS A 2 10.93 -9.31 -12.87
C HIS A 2 11.32 -7.83 -12.84
N GLY A 3 12.14 -7.38 -13.81
CA GLY A 3 12.49 -5.97 -13.98
C GLY A 3 11.40 -5.20 -14.72
N LEU A 4 11.30 -3.90 -14.48
CA LEU A 4 10.38 -2.99 -15.17
C LEU A 4 11.21 -1.85 -15.79
N MET A 5 11.02 -1.58 -17.08
CA MET A 5 11.67 -0.47 -17.76
C MET A 5 10.62 0.62 -17.98
N ILE A 6 10.77 1.72 -17.25
CA ILE A 6 9.86 2.86 -17.22
C ILE A 6 10.68 4.15 -17.14
N ASN A 7 10.10 5.26 -17.59
CA ASN A 7 10.70 6.58 -17.48
C ASN A 7 10.35 7.26 -16.13
N GLU A 8 10.96 8.41 -15.85
CA GLU A 8 10.72 9.14 -14.59
C GLU A 8 9.29 9.66 -14.41
N GLN A 9 8.60 9.99 -15.51
CA GLN A 9 7.20 10.41 -15.42
C GLN A 9 6.30 9.23 -15.02
N GLU A 10 6.46 8.08 -15.69
CA GLU A 10 5.76 6.84 -15.35
C GLU A 10 6.05 6.40 -13.92
N ARG A 11 7.32 6.49 -13.48
CA ARG A 11 7.71 6.19 -12.10
C ARG A 11 6.94 7.03 -11.09
N ARG A 12 6.85 8.35 -11.32
CA ARG A 12 6.12 9.28 -10.44
C ARG A 12 4.61 9.01 -10.43
N GLU A 13 4.02 8.74 -11.59
CA GLU A 13 2.59 8.42 -11.68
C GLU A 13 2.26 7.10 -10.96
N ILE A 14 3.08 6.06 -11.13
CA ILE A 14 2.93 4.79 -10.41
C ILE A 14 3.04 5.02 -8.90
N GLU A 15 4.05 5.77 -8.47
CA GLU A 15 4.25 6.10 -7.06
C GLU A 15 3.05 6.85 -6.47
N TYR A 16 2.51 7.83 -7.21
CA TYR A 16 1.31 8.58 -6.82
C TYR A 16 0.07 7.70 -6.70
N LEU A 17 -0.18 6.83 -7.69
CA LEU A 17 -1.33 5.93 -7.69
C LEU A 17 -1.27 4.93 -6.54
N LEU A 18 -0.07 4.39 -6.24
CA LEU A 18 0.13 3.49 -5.10
C LEU A 18 -0.15 4.18 -3.77
N LYS A 19 0.33 5.42 -3.57
CA LYS A 19 0.03 6.22 -2.38
C LYS A 19 -1.48 6.40 -2.21
N ARG A 20 -2.16 6.87 -3.27
CA ARG A 20 -3.61 7.11 -3.24
C ARG A 20 -4.40 5.84 -2.88
N GLU A 21 -4.13 4.73 -3.57
CA GLU A 21 -4.84 3.47 -3.34
C GLU A 21 -4.62 2.95 -1.90
N MET A 22 -3.40 3.07 -1.39
CA MET A 22 -3.08 2.69 -0.02
C MET A 22 -3.78 3.60 1.02
N GLU A 23 -3.86 4.91 0.77
CA GLU A 23 -4.63 5.85 1.60
C GLU A 23 -6.12 5.51 1.61
N GLU A 24 -6.69 5.20 0.45
CA GLU A 24 -8.11 4.81 0.31
C GLU A 24 -8.41 3.52 1.08
N ILE A 25 -7.58 2.49 0.91
CA ILE A 25 -7.71 1.25 1.69
C ILE A 25 -7.59 1.51 3.19
N THR A 26 -6.68 2.40 3.61
CA THR A 26 -6.51 2.75 5.02
C THR A 26 -7.74 3.46 5.58
N PHE A 27 -8.33 4.36 4.79
CA PHE A 27 -9.55 5.07 5.13
C PHE A 27 -10.71 4.08 5.30
N ASP A 28 -10.92 3.19 4.34
CA ASP A 28 -11.98 2.19 4.36
C ASP A 28 -11.83 1.22 5.54
N LEU A 29 -10.62 0.75 5.84
CA LEU A 29 -10.35 -0.13 6.99
C LEU A 29 -10.76 0.51 8.34
N GLY A 30 -10.80 1.84 8.40
CA GLY A 30 -11.31 2.61 9.53
C GLY A 30 -12.83 2.52 9.74
N ASP A 31 -13.59 2.08 8.74
CA ASP A 31 -15.05 1.90 8.84
C ASP A 31 -15.39 0.61 9.61
N HIS A 32 -16.21 0.75 10.64
CA HIS A 32 -16.67 -0.35 11.50
C HIS A 32 -17.73 -1.23 10.82
N ARG A 33 -18.33 -0.77 9.71
CA ARG A 33 -19.40 -1.46 8.98
C ARG A 33 -18.89 -2.51 8.00
N ILE A 34 -17.58 -2.52 7.71
CA ILE A 34 -16.98 -3.48 6.78
C ILE A 34 -16.88 -4.86 7.45
N ASP A 35 -17.32 -5.88 6.71
CA ASP A 35 -17.21 -7.29 7.12
C ASP A 35 -15.75 -7.71 7.38
N GLN A 36 -15.54 -8.59 8.37
CA GLN A 36 -14.20 -9.02 8.78
C GLN A 36 -13.43 -9.75 7.66
N GLY A 37 -14.13 -10.53 6.83
CA GLY A 37 -13.52 -11.19 5.66
C GLY A 37 -13.03 -10.18 4.64
N LEU A 38 -13.83 -9.15 4.39
CA LEU A 38 -13.46 -8.04 3.50
C LEU A 38 -12.28 -7.24 4.06
N LYS A 39 -12.28 -6.93 5.37
CA LYS A 39 -11.14 -6.26 6.02
C LYS A 39 -9.83 -7.02 5.81
N LYS A 40 -9.85 -8.34 5.98
CA LYS A 40 -8.67 -9.18 5.77
C LYS A 40 -8.17 -9.10 4.32
N ALA A 41 -9.08 -9.19 3.33
CA ALA A 41 -8.71 -9.07 1.92
C ALA A 41 -8.11 -7.69 1.59
N MET A 42 -8.63 -6.62 2.21
CA MET A 42 -8.10 -5.26 2.06
C MET A 42 -6.71 -5.10 2.68
N GLU A 43 -6.47 -5.66 3.86
CA GLU A 43 -5.14 -5.70 4.49
C GLU A 43 -4.13 -6.47 3.61
N GLU A 44 -4.51 -7.63 3.07
CA GLU A 44 -3.67 -8.42 2.16
C GLU A 44 -3.34 -7.62 0.87
N ARG A 45 -4.33 -6.92 0.31
CA ARG A 45 -4.12 -6.01 -0.83
C ARG A 45 -3.15 -4.89 -0.47
N TYR A 46 -3.31 -4.25 0.69
CA TYR A 46 -2.41 -3.19 1.16
C TYR A 46 -0.97 -3.69 1.25
N ASP A 47 -0.74 -4.87 1.81
CA ASP A 47 0.59 -5.45 1.93
C ASP A 47 1.25 -5.64 0.56
N VAL A 48 0.51 -6.16 -0.44
CA VAL A 48 1.02 -6.30 -1.81
C VAL A 48 1.36 -4.94 -2.42
N LEU A 49 0.49 -3.95 -2.28
CA LEU A 49 0.72 -2.59 -2.79
C LEU A 49 1.94 -1.94 -2.13
N PHE A 50 2.07 -2.07 -0.82
CA PHE A 50 3.23 -1.58 -0.09
C PHE A 50 4.53 -2.23 -0.59
N GLN A 51 4.53 -3.53 -0.86
CA GLN A 51 5.70 -4.21 -1.45
C GLN A 51 6.12 -3.64 -2.80
N ILE A 52 5.15 -3.22 -3.62
CA ILE A 52 5.39 -2.57 -4.91
C ILE A 52 5.88 -1.14 -4.69
N PHE A 53 5.23 -0.39 -3.80
CA PHE A 53 5.55 1.00 -3.46
C PHE A 53 7.01 1.18 -3.03
N ARG A 54 7.55 0.26 -2.22
CA ARG A 54 8.96 0.26 -1.80
C ARG A 54 9.98 0.24 -2.94
N ARG A 55 9.57 -0.13 -4.16
CA ARG A 55 10.44 -0.12 -5.35
C ARG A 55 10.59 1.27 -5.96
N PHE A 56 9.66 2.18 -5.64
CA PHE A 56 9.56 3.50 -6.25
C PHE A 56 9.79 4.64 -5.25
N ALA A 57 9.48 4.41 -3.97
CA ALA A 57 9.50 5.41 -2.91
C ALA A 57 10.81 5.46 -2.12
N THR A 58 11.05 6.60 -1.48
CA THR A 58 12.15 6.78 -0.53
C THR A 58 11.90 6.04 0.79
N ARG A 59 12.94 5.93 1.61
CA ARG A 59 12.85 5.27 2.92
C ARG A 59 11.92 6.03 3.86
N GLU A 60 12.00 7.36 3.84
CA GLU A 60 11.19 8.27 4.64
C GLU A 60 9.70 8.09 4.31
N GLU A 61 9.37 8.00 3.03
CA GLU A 61 8.01 7.74 2.57
C GLU A 61 7.55 6.34 2.98
N CYS A 62 8.39 5.32 2.82
CA CYS A 62 8.05 3.96 3.24
C CYS A 62 7.70 3.87 4.74
N LEU A 63 8.31 4.70 5.60
CA LEU A 63 7.99 4.74 7.03
C LEU A 63 6.59 5.27 7.30
N GLN A 64 6.09 6.20 6.47
CA GLN A 64 4.74 6.76 6.60
C GLN A 64 3.65 5.73 6.28
N TYR A 65 3.94 4.83 5.34
CA TYR A 65 3.01 3.80 4.86
C TYR A 65 3.30 2.40 5.43
N MET A 66 4.12 2.31 6.47
CA MET A 66 4.49 1.01 7.02
C MET A 66 3.23 0.32 7.59
N PRO A 67 2.93 -0.93 7.18
CA PRO A 67 1.78 -1.66 7.69
C PRO A 67 1.83 -1.74 9.22
N ARG A 68 0.71 -1.46 9.88
CA ARG A 68 0.60 -1.67 11.33
C ARG A 68 0.63 -3.17 11.58
N LYS A 69 1.79 -3.68 12.03
CA LYS A 69 1.91 -5.08 12.45
C LYS A 69 0.83 -5.38 13.49
N LYS A 70 -0.11 -6.27 13.15
CA LYS A 70 -1.00 -6.86 14.16
C LYS A 70 -0.09 -7.47 15.23
N LYS A 71 -0.18 -6.98 16.47
CA LYS A 71 0.34 -7.72 17.62
C LYS A 71 -0.40 -9.05 17.60
N GLN A 72 0.31 -10.13 17.29
CA GLN A 72 -0.18 -11.48 17.53
C GLN A 72 -0.30 -11.60 19.05
N ASN A 73 -1.53 -11.48 19.55
CA ASN A 73 -1.91 -11.86 20.90
C ASN A 73 -2.60 -13.22 20.82
#